data_AF-A0A2P1H6Y0-F1
#
_entry.id   AF-A0A2P1H6Y0-F1
#
_cell.length_a   1.000
_cell.length_b   1.000
_cell.length_c   1.000
_cell.angle_alpha   90.00
_cell.angle_beta   90.00
_cell.angle_gamma   90.00
#
_symmetry.space_group_name_H-M   'P 1'
#
loop_
_entity.id
_entity.type
_entity.pdbx_description
1 polymer ?
#
loop_
_entity_poly.entity_id
_entity_poly.type
_entity_poly.pdbx_seq_one_letter_code
_entity_poly.pdbx_strand_id
1 'polypeptide(L)'
;MVFSLSLFMMGFYFIMNNLVYFIEWEVVMINSGNVVMTFLFDWMTLIFMGFVFFISSLVILYSEDYMHGDYNMNRFIYLVLLFVLSMMFLIISPNMISILLGWDGLGLVSYCLVIYYQNIKSYNAGMLTALSNRLGDVALLMVIAWMLNYGSWNYIYYLDCMSGTLEMEMISFLVVLAAMTKSAQIPFSSWLPAAMAAPTPVSALVHSSTLVTAGVYLLIRFSPSFGIYLNTMLLLISGLTMFMAGLGANFEFDLSSIIALSTLSQLGLMMSILSMGLSGLAFFHLLTHALFKALLFMCAGVMIHSMKDSQDIRFMGNLSFQMPLTSSCLMVSNFALCGMPFLAGFYSKDLILEMVSLSYMNIFGFFLFYFSTGLTVCYSFRLFYYTLCGELNLTSFYFMSEENSNMLIGMLGLLIMVIVGGSSLSWMMFPTPSLIYLPLIMKLMVVMVSLIGGWLGYELSSMNLGSKLFSMIYMNLSSFLGSMWNMPYISTYGISYNPLIMGYNSLSSFDGGWNEYFGGQGMYFMFMNMSKINQWWQFNNLKIFLMFFVMWIIVIMFMLYM
;
A
#
# COMPACT_ATOMS: atom_id res chain seq x y z
N MET A 1 7.42 21.69 10.29
CA MET A 1 6.41 22.77 10.26
C MET A 1 6.82 24.01 9.46
N VAL A 2 7.94 24.68 9.71
CA VAL A 2 8.31 25.89 8.91
C VAL A 2 8.48 25.55 7.42
N PHE A 3 9.22 24.47 7.12
CA PHE A 3 9.43 24.02 5.75
C PHE A 3 8.12 23.62 5.03
N SER A 4 7.17 22.99 5.75
CA SER A 4 5.88 22.64 5.16
C SER A 4 5.07 23.89 4.80
N LEU A 5 5.06 24.91 5.67
CA LEU A 5 4.35 26.17 5.39
C LEU A 5 4.98 26.92 4.22
N SER A 6 6.32 26.95 4.09
CA SER A 6 6.97 27.54 2.91
C SER A 6 6.63 26.80 1.63
N LEU A 7 6.59 25.46 1.66
CA LEU A 7 6.22 24.65 0.49
C LEU A 7 4.75 24.85 0.09
N PHE A 8 3.83 25.01 1.05
CA PHE A 8 2.45 25.35 0.75
C PHE A 8 2.33 26.70 0.06
N MET A 9 3.02 27.73 0.58
CA MET A 9 3.01 29.06 -0.04
C MET A 9 3.61 29.04 -1.45
N MET A 10 4.71 28.31 -1.65
CA MET A 10 5.27 28.10 -2.99
C MET A 10 4.31 27.32 -3.88
N GLY A 11 3.66 26.28 -3.37
CA GLY A 11 2.67 25.50 -4.12
C GLY A 11 1.53 26.39 -4.64
N PHE A 12 0.98 27.26 -3.78
CA PHE A 12 -0.05 28.22 -4.21
C PHE A 12 0.46 29.23 -5.23
N TYR A 13 1.69 29.72 -5.09
CA TYR A 13 2.31 30.60 -6.09
C TYR A 13 2.44 29.91 -7.46
N PHE A 14 2.77 28.62 -7.49
CA PHE A 14 2.89 27.84 -8.72
C PHE A 14 1.52 27.59 -9.38
N ILE A 15 0.46 27.39 -8.59
CA ILE A 15 -0.92 27.32 -9.11
C ILE A 15 -1.29 28.63 -9.80
N MET A 16 -1.13 29.76 -9.11
CA MET A 16 -1.61 31.05 -9.63
C MET A 16 -0.91 31.48 -10.93
N ASN A 17 0.37 31.13 -11.09
CA ASN A 17 1.17 31.49 -12.25
C ASN A 17 1.36 30.36 -13.26
N ASN A 18 0.78 29.17 -13.04
CA ASN A 18 1.00 27.95 -13.83
C ASN A 18 2.50 27.67 -14.11
N LEU A 19 3.34 27.78 -13.08
CA LEU A 19 4.78 27.55 -13.21
C LEU A 19 5.12 26.08 -13.05
N VAL A 20 6.05 25.60 -13.87
CA VAL A 20 6.67 24.28 -13.80
C VAL A 20 8.18 24.48 -13.93
N TYR A 21 8.94 24.05 -12.92
CA TYR A 21 10.39 24.04 -13.00
C TYR A 21 10.91 22.61 -13.11
N PHE A 22 11.77 22.42 -14.09
CA PHE A 22 12.40 21.14 -14.40
C PHE A 22 13.91 21.29 -14.32
N ILE A 23 14.53 20.61 -13.35
CA ILE A 23 15.96 20.66 -13.11
C ILE A 23 16.54 19.28 -13.42
N GLU A 24 17.47 19.23 -14.38
CA GLU A 24 18.12 18.00 -14.80
C GLU A 24 19.58 17.97 -14.31
N TRP A 25 19.99 16.85 -13.72
CA TRP A 25 21.39 16.58 -13.43
C TRP A 25 21.81 15.27 -14.10
N GLU A 26 22.68 15.35 -15.11
CA GLU A 26 23.19 14.17 -15.81
C GLU A 26 24.17 13.40 -14.91
N VAL A 27 23.86 12.11 -14.65
CA VAL A 27 24.68 11.25 -13.78
C VAL A 27 25.68 10.44 -14.61
N VAL A 28 25.19 9.70 -15.61
CA VAL A 28 26.04 8.87 -16.50
C VAL A 28 25.44 8.85 -17.90
N MET A 29 26.31 8.87 -18.91
CA MET A 29 25.94 8.62 -20.31
C MET A 29 26.45 7.26 -20.78
N ILE A 30 25.55 6.42 -21.28
CA ILE A 30 25.86 5.08 -21.81
C ILE A 30 25.31 5.00 -23.23
N ASN A 31 26.19 4.86 -24.23
CA ASN A 31 25.85 4.55 -25.63
C ASN A 31 24.53 5.18 -26.12
N SER A 32 24.43 6.51 -26.05
CA SER A 32 23.30 7.39 -26.40
C SER A 32 22.15 7.56 -25.39
N GLY A 33 22.09 6.74 -24.33
CA GLY A 33 21.15 6.93 -23.21
C GLY A 33 21.77 7.69 -22.04
N ASN A 34 21.12 8.79 -21.63
CA ASN A 34 21.53 9.60 -20.47
C ASN A 34 20.73 9.16 -19.25
N VAL A 35 21.42 8.67 -18.21
CA VAL A 35 20.83 8.48 -16.88
C VAL A 35 20.89 9.84 -16.19
N VAL A 36 19.75 10.50 -16.09
CA VAL A 36 19.60 11.85 -15.50
C VAL A 36 18.83 11.76 -14.19
N MET A 37 19.35 12.38 -13.13
CA MET A 37 18.54 12.66 -11.94
C MET A 37 17.76 13.95 -12.18
N THR A 38 16.45 13.82 -12.38
CA THR A 38 15.57 14.94 -12.66
C THR A 38 14.74 15.31 -11.42
N PHE A 39 14.57 16.61 -11.20
CA PHE A 39 13.70 17.15 -10.17
C PHE A 39 12.62 18.04 -10.81
N LEU A 40 11.36 17.70 -10.56
CA LEU A 40 10.21 18.45 -11.04
C LEU A 40 9.49 19.16 -9.88
N PHE A 41 9.43 20.48 -10.00
CA PHE A 41 8.67 21.35 -9.11
C PHE A 41 7.45 21.88 -9.84
N ASP A 42 6.32 21.22 -9.58
CA ASP A 42 4.98 21.63 -10.01
C ASP A 42 4.18 21.99 -8.75
N TRP A 43 3.03 22.62 -8.97
CA TRP A 43 2.06 22.80 -7.90
C TRP A 43 1.68 21.48 -7.20
N MET A 44 1.53 20.37 -7.94
CA MET A 44 1.20 19.05 -7.37
C MET A 44 2.32 18.52 -6.45
N THR A 45 3.59 18.64 -6.87
CA THR A 45 4.71 18.17 -6.02
C THR A 45 4.83 19.03 -4.78
N LEU A 46 4.82 20.36 -4.93
CA LEU A 46 5.01 21.29 -3.82
C LEU A 46 3.93 21.16 -2.75
N ILE A 47 2.65 21.07 -3.14
CA ILE A 47 1.55 20.90 -2.19
C ILE A 47 1.64 19.54 -1.50
N PHE A 48 1.90 18.46 -2.24
CA PHE A 48 1.97 17.13 -1.62
C PHE A 48 3.16 17.01 -0.67
N MET A 49 4.33 17.52 -1.05
CA MET A 49 5.49 17.61 -0.15
C MET A 49 5.17 18.45 1.11
N GLY A 50 4.45 19.56 0.95
CA GLY A 50 3.95 20.36 2.07
C GLY A 50 3.12 19.54 3.07
N PHE A 51 2.18 18.73 2.58
CA PHE A 51 1.36 17.85 3.42
C PHE A 51 2.18 16.76 4.10
N VAL A 52 3.10 16.10 3.38
CA VAL A 52 3.95 15.05 3.95
C VAL A 52 4.81 15.60 5.10
N PHE A 53 5.42 16.78 4.92
CA PHE A 53 6.19 17.42 6.00
C PHE A 53 5.32 17.93 7.15
N PHE A 54 4.10 18.39 6.87
CA PHE A 54 3.19 18.84 7.91
C PHE A 54 2.76 17.68 8.81
N ILE A 55 2.23 16.61 8.22
CA ILE A 55 1.77 15.40 8.94
C ILE A 55 2.95 14.76 9.68
N SER A 56 4.11 14.59 9.03
CA SER A 56 5.28 13.99 9.69
C SER A 56 5.76 14.81 10.88
N SER A 57 5.74 16.15 10.82
CA SER A 57 6.14 16.96 11.98
C SER A 57 5.18 16.82 13.17
N LEU A 58 3.88 16.66 12.93
CA LEU A 58 2.91 16.42 13.99
C LEU A 58 2.99 15.00 14.54
N VAL A 59 3.27 14.00 13.69
CA VAL A 59 3.47 12.61 14.13
C VAL A 59 4.75 12.47 14.96
N ILE A 60 5.82 13.18 14.64
CA ILE A 60 7.04 13.17 15.47
C ILE A 60 6.76 13.76 16.85
N LEU A 61 6.06 14.90 16.93
CA LEU A 61 5.61 15.47 18.21
C LEU A 61 4.72 14.51 19.00
N TYR A 62 3.78 13.84 18.32
CA TYR A 62 2.93 12.82 18.92
C TYR A 62 3.73 11.62 19.46
N SER A 63 4.77 11.20 18.73
CA SER A 63 5.56 10.02 19.09
C SER A 63 6.40 10.17 20.36
N GLU A 64 6.72 11.41 20.77
CA GLU A 64 7.48 11.68 21.99
C GLU A 64 6.72 11.23 23.25
N ASP A 65 5.43 11.53 23.31
CA ASP A 65 4.60 11.10 24.44
C ASP A 65 4.14 9.65 24.28
N TYR A 66 3.81 9.22 23.06
CA TYR A 66 3.28 7.86 22.83
C TYR A 66 4.33 6.77 23.08
N MET A 67 5.58 7.00 22.67
CA MET A 67 6.69 6.05 22.86
C MET A 67 7.49 6.37 24.14
N HIS A 68 6.90 7.10 25.08
CA HIS A 68 7.58 7.46 26.31
C HIS A 68 7.92 6.20 27.13
N GLY A 69 9.21 5.98 27.38
CA GLY A 69 9.72 4.79 28.09
C GLY A 69 10.40 3.75 27.19
N ASP A 70 10.30 3.89 25.87
CA ASP A 70 11.01 3.01 24.93
C ASP A 70 12.49 3.43 24.81
N TYR A 71 13.41 2.50 25.10
CA TYR A 71 14.85 2.75 24.98
C TYR A 71 15.32 3.06 23.55
N ASN A 72 14.59 2.60 22.53
CA ASN A 72 14.96 2.71 21.11
C ASN A 72 14.29 3.88 20.37
N MET A 73 13.78 4.89 21.09
CA MET A 73 13.10 6.04 20.50
C MET A 73 13.94 6.78 19.43
N ASN A 74 15.25 6.93 19.64
CA ASN A 74 16.12 7.57 18.64
C ASN A 74 16.16 6.79 17.32
N ARG A 75 16.21 5.45 17.39
CA ARG A 75 16.15 4.58 16.19
C ARG A 75 14.83 4.74 15.47
N PHE A 76 13.73 4.82 16.22
CA PHE A 76 12.40 5.06 15.67
C PHE A 76 12.35 6.38 14.88
N ILE A 77 12.83 7.47 15.47
CA ILE A 77 12.86 8.79 14.83
C ILE A 77 13.72 8.76 13.54
N TYR A 78 14.89 8.13 13.56
CA TYR A 78 15.70 7.99 12.34
C TYR A 78 15.00 7.21 11.23
N LEU A 79 14.28 6.13 11.56
CA LEU A 79 13.48 5.39 10.58
C LEU A 79 12.34 6.25 10.01
N VAL A 80 11.66 7.04 10.83
CA VAL A 80 10.62 7.97 10.37
C VAL A 80 11.20 9.04 9.43
N LEU A 81 12.37 9.60 9.76
CA LEU A 81 13.02 10.59 8.90
C LEU A 81 13.50 9.99 7.57
N LEU A 82 14.07 8.78 7.58
CA LEU A 82 14.43 8.05 6.37
C LEU A 82 13.21 7.76 5.49
N PHE A 83 12.09 7.42 6.13
CA PHE A 83 10.83 7.18 5.44
C PHE A 83 10.34 8.45 4.73
N VAL A 84 10.32 9.60 5.43
CA VAL A 84 9.97 10.90 4.83
C VAL A 84 10.90 11.23 3.67
N LEU A 85 12.22 11.04 3.83
CA LEU A 85 13.20 11.30 2.78
C LEU A 85 12.98 10.43 1.53
N SER A 86 12.67 9.14 1.69
CA SER A 86 12.35 8.26 0.56
C SER A 86 11.08 8.68 -0.18
N MET A 87 10.06 9.17 0.56
CA MET A 87 8.85 9.72 -0.05
C MET A 87 9.14 10.98 -0.86
N MET A 88 10.01 11.86 -0.37
CA MET A 88 10.41 13.08 -1.07
C MET A 88 11.08 12.77 -2.41
N PHE A 89 11.96 11.77 -2.46
CA PHE A 89 12.56 11.36 -3.72
C PHE A 89 11.54 10.83 -4.72
N LEU A 90 10.53 10.08 -4.28
CA LEU A 90 9.46 9.61 -5.15
C LEU A 90 8.61 10.77 -5.70
N ILE A 91 8.25 11.75 -4.87
CA ILE A 91 7.36 12.85 -5.29
C ILE A 91 8.04 13.79 -6.30
N ILE A 92 9.31 14.10 -6.10
CA ILE A 92 10.02 15.09 -6.93
C ILE A 92 10.45 14.49 -8.28
N SER A 93 10.67 13.17 -8.36
CA SER A 93 11.28 12.54 -9.54
C SER A 93 10.30 12.29 -10.69
N PRO A 94 10.59 12.80 -11.91
CA PRO A 94 9.89 12.45 -13.14
C PRO A 94 10.61 11.38 -13.99
N ASN A 95 11.68 10.76 -13.46
CA ASN A 95 12.40 9.67 -14.11
C ASN A 95 12.06 8.34 -13.44
N MET A 96 11.79 7.29 -14.24
CA MET A 96 11.48 5.95 -13.72
C MET A 96 12.60 5.33 -12.86
N ILE A 97 13.88 5.60 -13.18
CA ILE A 97 15.01 5.08 -12.38
C ILE A 97 15.03 5.73 -11.00
N SER A 98 14.83 7.04 -10.91
CA SER A 98 14.85 7.73 -9.62
C SER A 98 13.58 7.48 -8.80
N ILE A 99 12.43 7.25 -9.45
CA ILE A 99 11.23 6.74 -8.78
C ILE A 99 11.53 5.40 -8.10
N LEU A 100 12.24 4.47 -8.76
CA LEU A 100 12.58 3.17 -8.16
C LEU A 100 13.40 3.32 -6.87
N LEU A 101 14.34 4.28 -6.81
CA LEU A 101 15.10 4.55 -5.58
C LEU A 101 14.19 4.98 -4.42
N GLY A 102 13.24 5.89 -4.66
CA GLY A 102 12.26 6.30 -3.66
C GLY A 102 11.29 5.18 -3.29
N TRP A 103 10.85 4.41 -4.28
CA TRP A 103 9.89 3.31 -4.15
C TRP A 103 10.42 2.14 -3.32
N ASP A 104 11.64 1.69 -3.61
CA ASP A 104 12.35 0.66 -2.85
C ASP A 104 12.71 1.17 -1.45
N GLY A 105 13.16 2.42 -1.33
CA GLY A 105 13.44 3.06 -0.05
C GLY A 105 12.22 3.04 0.88
N LEU A 106 11.04 3.39 0.37
CA LEU A 106 9.77 3.31 1.11
C LEU A 106 9.42 1.88 1.51
N GLY A 107 9.67 0.91 0.62
CA GLY A 107 9.45 -0.52 0.89
C GLY A 107 10.34 -1.06 2.02
N LEU A 108 11.63 -0.73 2.00
CA LEU A 108 12.59 -1.19 3.00
C LEU A 108 12.38 -0.53 4.36
N VAL A 109 12.16 0.78 4.39
CA VAL A 109 11.96 1.49 5.65
C VAL A 109 10.62 1.10 6.30
N SER A 110 9.56 0.90 5.51
CA SER A 110 8.29 0.40 6.05
C SER A 110 8.41 -1.01 6.65
N TYR A 111 9.17 -1.91 6.02
CA TYR A 111 9.48 -3.22 6.59
C TYR A 111 10.15 -3.11 7.98
N CYS A 112 11.17 -2.25 8.10
CA CYS A 112 11.85 -2.01 9.37
C CYS A 112 10.93 -1.42 10.45
N LEU A 113 9.97 -0.56 10.07
CA LEU A 113 9.00 0.03 10.99
C LEU A 113 7.93 -0.98 11.44
N VAL A 114 7.49 -1.89 10.56
CA VAL A 114 6.50 -2.93 10.93
C VAL A 114 7.10 -3.95 11.91
N ILE A 115 8.39 -4.26 11.79
CA ILE A 115 9.09 -5.23 12.65
C ILE A 115 9.67 -4.58 13.92
N TYR A 116 9.30 -3.34 14.24
CA TYR A 116 9.88 -2.61 15.37
C TYR A 116 9.84 -3.39 16.70
N TYR A 117 8.71 -4.01 17.04
CA TYR A 117 8.55 -4.79 18.29
C TYR A 117 9.12 -6.22 18.24
N GLN A 118 9.61 -6.70 17.09
CA GLN A 118 10.26 -8.01 16.91
C GLN A 118 9.46 -9.25 17.42
N ASN A 119 8.14 -9.14 17.52
CA ASN A 119 7.25 -10.26 17.84
C ASN A 119 7.04 -11.18 16.61
N ILE A 120 6.68 -12.45 16.84
CA ILE A 120 6.37 -13.41 15.75
C ILE A 120 5.27 -12.86 14.83
N LYS A 121 4.23 -12.24 15.41
CA LYS A 121 3.15 -11.60 14.65
C LYS A 121 3.67 -10.46 13.76
N SER A 122 4.51 -9.58 14.30
CA SER A 122 5.10 -8.47 13.52
C SER A 122 6.09 -8.96 12.47
N TYR A 123 6.83 -10.05 12.73
CA TYR A 123 7.74 -10.64 11.75
C TYR A 123 6.97 -11.21 10.55
N ASN A 124 5.91 -11.98 10.82
CA ASN A 124 5.06 -12.53 9.77
C ASN A 124 4.37 -11.40 8.98
N ALA A 125 3.84 -10.38 9.67
CA ALA A 125 3.25 -9.22 9.01
C ALA A 125 4.27 -8.48 8.13
N GLY A 126 5.47 -8.21 8.65
CA GLY A 126 6.53 -7.54 7.91
C GLY A 126 7.00 -8.33 6.69
N MET A 127 7.15 -9.66 6.79
CA MET A 127 7.53 -10.46 5.63
C MET A 127 6.46 -10.44 4.54
N LEU A 128 5.17 -10.47 4.93
CA LEU A 128 4.06 -10.34 3.99
C LEU A 128 4.09 -8.99 3.26
N THR A 129 4.35 -7.88 3.96
CA THR A 129 4.43 -6.55 3.32
C THR A 129 5.63 -6.41 2.40
N ALA A 130 6.80 -6.95 2.78
CA ALA A 130 8.01 -6.89 1.95
C ALA A 130 7.84 -7.69 0.67
N LEU A 131 7.32 -8.93 0.75
CA LEU A 131 7.14 -9.78 -0.42
C LEU A 131 6.09 -9.23 -1.39
N SER A 132 4.97 -8.69 -0.89
CA SER A 132 3.94 -8.10 -1.76
C SER A 132 4.45 -6.86 -2.48
N ASN A 133 5.25 -6.03 -1.82
CA ASN A 133 5.84 -4.83 -2.41
C ASN A 133 6.88 -5.17 -3.49
N ARG A 134 7.69 -6.22 -3.28
CA ARG A 134 8.71 -6.66 -4.24
C ARG A 134 8.14 -7.07 -5.60
N LEU A 135 6.90 -7.55 -5.65
CA LEU A 135 6.22 -7.79 -6.93
C LEU A 135 6.01 -6.51 -7.74
N GLY A 136 5.75 -5.37 -7.06
CA GLY A 136 5.68 -4.07 -7.71
C GLY A 136 7.05 -3.57 -8.18
N ASP A 137 8.10 -3.80 -7.41
CA ASP A 137 9.47 -3.41 -7.77
C ASP A 137 9.92 -4.14 -9.05
N VAL A 138 9.58 -5.43 -9.20
CA VAL A 138 9.83 -6.19 -10.44
C VAL A 138 9.07 -5.58 -11.62
N ALA A 139 7.83 -5.15 -11.44
CA ALA A 139 7.08 -4.48 -12.50
C ALA A 139 7.72 -3.14 -12.90
N LEU A 140 8.20 -2.34 -11.95
CA LEU A 140 8.94 -1.10 -12.24
C LEU A 140 10.27 -1.37 -12.95
N LEU A 141 11.01 -2.43 -12.60
CA LEU A 141 12.21 -2.84 -13.32
C LEU A 141 11.90 -3.22 -14.77
N MET A 142 10.77 -3.91 -15.02
CA MET A 142 10.31 -4.19 -16.38
C MET A 142 9.93 -2.90 -17.12
N VAL A 143 9.34 -1.91 -16.46
CA VAL A 143 9.08 -0.59 -17.08
C VAL A 143 10.38 0.10 -17.49
N ILE A 144 11.39 0.10 -16.61
CA ILE A 144 12.71 0.68 -16.93
C ILE A 144 13.32 0.00 -18.16
N ALA A 145 13.15 -1.33 -18.30
CA ALA A 145 13.60 -2.07 -19.46
C ALA A 145 12.82 -1.71 -20.74
N TRP A 146 11.49 -1.56 -20.67
CA TRP A 146 10.67 -1.17 -21.83
C TRP A 146 10.88 0.29 -22.26
N MET A 147 11.10 1.21 -21.31
CA MET A 147 11.39 2.62 -21.59
C MET A 147 12.71 2.83 -22.34
N LEU A 148 13.61 1.84 -22.37
CA LEU A 148 14.82 1.89 -23.19
C LEU A 148 14.50 2.09 -24.68
N ASN A 149 13.34 1.63 -25.15
CA ASN A 149 12.92 1.81 -26.56
C ASN A 149 12.79 3.29 -26.93
N TYR A 150 12.50 4.17 -25.96
CA TYR A 150 12.41 5.62 -26.16
C TYR A 150 13.74 6.36 -26.02
N GLY A 151 14.80 5.67 -25.58
CA GLY A 151 16.15 6.24 -25.40
C GLY A 151 16.35 7.06 -24.13
N SER A 152 15.28 7.40 -23.40
CA SER A 152 15.38 8.06 -22.08
C SER A 152 14.26 7.59 -21.13
N TRP A 153 14.50 7.73 -19.83
CA TRP A 153 13.59 7.28 -18.77
C TRP A 153 12.71 8.40 -18.18
N ASN A 154 12.83 9.62 -18.71
CA ASN A 154 11.99 10.75 -18.33
C ASN A 154 10.60 10.58 -18.95
N TYR A 155 9.63 10.10 -18.17
CA TYR A 155 8.32 9.73 -18.74
C TYR A 155 7.50 10.92 -19.22
N ILE A 156 7.68 12.10 -18.61
CA ILE A 156 6.85 13.30 -18.86
C ILE A 156 6.82 13.71 -20.33
N TYR A 157 7.93 13.55 -21.04
CA TYR A 157 8.00 13.90 -22.46
C TYR A 157 7.24 12.94 -23.37
N TYR A 158 7.06 11.68 -22.95
CA TYR A 158 6.47 10.62 -23.80
C TYR A 158 5.01 10.34 -23.50
N LEU A 159 4.49 10.67 -22.31
CA LEU A 159 3.12 10.34 -21.88
C LEU A 159 2.07 10.74 -22.92
N ASP A 160 2.12 11.98 -23.39
CA ASP A 160 1.13 12.51 -24.32
C ASP A 160 1.44 12.10 -25.76
N CYS A 161 2.70 12.21 -26.18
CA CYS A 161 3.11 11.99 -27.57
C CYS A 161 3.01 10.53 -28.02
N MET A 162 3.30 9.57 -27.12
CA MET A 162 3.30 8.13 -27.44
C MET A 162 2.06 7.40 -26.92
N SER A 163 1.03 8.14 -26.51
CA SER A 163 -0.25 7.57 -26.08
C SER A 163 -0.85 6.69 -27.19
N GLY A 164 -1.18 5.44 -26.84
CA GLY A 164 -1.75 4.45 -27.77
C GLY A 164 -0.75 3.60 -28.56
N THR A 165 0.56 3.81 -28.40
CA THR A 165 1.55 2.85 -28.90
C THR A 165 1.56 1.59 -28.03
N LEU A 166 1.82 0.41 -28.64
CA LEU A 166 1.89 -0.86 -27.91
C LEU A 166 2.90 -0.81 -26.75
N GLU A 167 4.03 -0.14 -26.95
CA GLU A 167 5.06 0.03 -25.93
C GLU A 167 4.52 0.81 -24.73
N MET A 168 3.82 1.92 -24.96
CA MET A 168 3.27 2.74 -23.89
C MET A 168 2.09 2.06 -23.19
N GLU A 169 1.29 1.27 -23.91
CA GLU A 169 0.24 0.44 -23.30
C GLU A 169 0.82 -0.63 -22.38
N MET A 170 1.93 -1.26 -22.76
CA MET A 170 2.64 -2.22 -21.91
C MET A 170 3.27 -1.54 -20.69
N ILE A 171 3.89 -0.36 -20.87
CA ILE A 171 4.45 0.44 -19.79
C ILE A 171 3.36 0.85 -18.79
N SER A 172 2.25 1.41 -19.27
CA SER A 172 1.13 1.82 -18.42
C SER A 172 0.49 0.64 -17.68
N PHE A 173 0.41 -0.54 -18.30
CA PHE A 173 -0.08 -1.75 -17.63
C PHE A 173 0.84 -2.20 -16.48
N LEU A 174 2.15 -2.24 -16.71
CA LEU A 174 3.13 -2.59 -15.69
C LEU A 174 3.17 -1.56 -14.55
N VAL A 175 3.08 -0.28 -14.89
CA VAL A 175 2.96 0.81 -13.91
C VAL A 175 1.70 0.65 -13.05
N VAL A 176 0.56 0.32 -13.65
CA VAL A 176 -0.69 0.03 -12.92
C VAL A 176 -0.52 -1.19 -12.01
N LEU A 177 0.15 -2.24 -12.47
CA LEU A 177 0.45 -3.40 -11.65
C LEU A 177 1.33 -3.03 -10.43
N ALA A 178 2.37 -2.22 -10.62
CA ALA A 178 3.19 -1.71 -9.52
C ALA A 178 2.37 -0.84 -8.55
N ALA A 179 1.53 0.06 -9.06
CA ALA A 179 0.68 0.88 -8.22
C ALA A 179 -0.34 0.07 -7.42
N MET A 180 -0.91 -1.00 -8.00
CA MET A 180 -1.86 -1.87 -7.32
C MET A 180 -1.25 -2.60 -6.11
N THR A 181 0.04 -2.96 -6.14
CA THR A 181 0.69 -3.63 -5.00
C THR A 181 0.85 -2.69 -3.80
N LYS A 182 1.38 -1.46 -4.00
CA LYS A 182 1.52 -0.46 -2.92
C LYS A 182 0.21 0.13 -2.45
N SER A 183 -0.80 0.27 -3.32
CA SER A 183 -2.14 0.76 -2.94
C SER A 183 -3.08 -0.34 -2.42
N ALA A 184 -2.55 -1.55 -2.22
CA ALA A 184 -3.25 -2.71 -1.65
C ALA A 184 -4.56 -3.07 -2.37
N GLN A 185 -4.63 -2.91 -3.69
CA GLN A 185 -5.81 -3.31 -4.47
C GLN A 185 -5.90 -4.85 -4.57
N ILE A 186 -7.07 -5.41 -4.86
CA ILE A 186 -7.26 -6.84 -5.13
C ILE A 186 -6.35 -7.20 -6.31
N PRO A 187 -5.51 -8.25 -6.21
CA PRO A 187 -5.49 -9.29 -5.17
C PRO A 187 -4.57 -9.04 -3.97
N PHE A 188 -3.78 -7.96 -3.97
CA PHE A 188 -2.76 -7.65 -2.97
C PHE A 188 -3.28 -6.93 -1.72
N SER A 189 -4.57 -7.04 -1.38
CA SER A 189 -5.16 -6.30 -0.25
C SER A 189 -4.73 -6.81 1.13
N SER A 190 -4.33 -8.08 1.23
CA SER A 190 -4.11 -8.77 2.51
C SER A 190 -3.02 -8.16 3.41
N TRP A 191 -2.02 -7.47 2.84
CA TRP A 191 -0.88 -7.00 3.62
C TRP A 191 -1.21 -5.74 4.45
N LEU A 192 -2.18 -4.92 4.03
CA LEU A 192 -2.45 -3.64 4.67
C LEU A 192 -3.05 -3.82 6.09
N PRO A 193 -4.10 -4.64 6.32
CA PRO A 193 -4.58 -4.90 7.68
C PRO A 193 -3.55 -5.61 8.57
N ALA A 194 -2.74 -6.50 7.98
CA ALA A 194 -1.67 -7.18 8.72
C ALA A 194 -0.57 -6.22 9.20
N ALA A 195 -0.29 -5.15 8.45
CA ALA A 195 0.72 -4.16 8.78
C ALA A 195 0.39 -3.33 10.04
N MET A 196 -0.85 -3.38 10.53
CA MET A 196 -1.28 -2.70 11.76
C MET A 196 -0.70 -3.30 13.06
N ALA A 197 0.18 -4.31 12.94
CA ALA A 197 1.05 -4.74 14.04
C ALA A 197 2.14 -3.69 14.38
N ALA A 198 2.36 -2.71 13.51
CA ALA A 198 3.26 -1.57 13.76
C ALA A 198 2.72 -0.64 14.86
N PRO A 199 3.60 0.11 15.55
CA PRO A 199 3.16 1.11 16.53
C PRO A 199 2.25 2.18 15.90
N THR A 200 1.29 2.70 16.66
CA THR A 200 0.25 3.58 16.11
C THR A 200 0.76 4.88 15.45
N PRO A 201 1.85 5.55 15.90
CA PRO A 201 2.41 6.70 15.18
C PRO A 201 2.89 6.33 13.77
N VAL A 202 3.38 5.11 13.57
CA VAL A 202 3.77 4.60 12.24
C VAL A 202 2.55 4.41 11.38
N SER A 203 1.48 3.81 11.93
CA SER A 203 0.24 3.64 11.17
C SER A 203 -0.37 4.98 10.74
N ALA A 204 -0.27 5.99 11.61
CA ALA A 204 -0.71 7.35 11.33
C ALA A 204 0.09 8.05 10.23
N LEU A 205 1.33 7.63 9.95
CA LEU A 205 2.18 8.22 8.92
C LEU A 205 2.21 7.35 7.65
N VAL A 206 2.64 6.10 7.79
CA VAL A 206 2.91 5.16 6.70
C VAL A 206 1.63 4.77 5.96
N HIS A 207 0.57 4.44 6.71
CA HIS A 207 -0.64 3.86 6.13
C HIS A 207 -1.71 4.90 5.75
N SER A 208 -1.60 6.14 6.24
CA SER A 208 -2.57 7.20 5.97
C SER A 208 -2.20 8.08 4.77
N SER A 209 -0.93 8.48 4.66
CA SER A 209 -0.55 9.67 3.90
C SER A 209 0.58 9.46 2.89
N THR A 210 1.35 8.38 3.00
CA THR A 210 2.66 8.28 2.31
C THR A 210 2.88 6.97 1.55
N LEU A 211 2.91 5.80 2.20
CA LEU A 211 3.27 4.56 1.49
C LEU A 211 2.16 4.12 0.53
N VAL A 212 0.93 4.11 1.01
CA VAL A 212 -0.20 3.58 0.26
C VAL A 212 -0.68 4.57 -0.82
N THR A 213 -0.47 5.86 -0.58
CA THR A 213 -0.75 6.95 -1.52
C THR A 213 0.32 7.09 -2.60
N ALA A 214 1.55 6.60 -2.40
CA ALA A 214 2.62 6.66 -3.40
C ALA A 214 2.23 5.97 -4.72
N GLY A 215 1.53 4.82 -4.66
CA GLY A 215 1.01 4.15 -5.84
C GLY A 215 -0.04 4.99 -6.58
N VAL A 216 -0.98 5.59 -5.84
CA VAL A 216 -2.01 6.48 -6.41
C VAL A 216 -1.36 7.74 -7.02
N TYR A 217 -0.37 8.32 -6.33
CA TYR A 217 0.37 9.49 -6.82
C TYR A 217 1.10 9.21 -8.14
N LEU A 218 1.77 8.06 -8.23
CA LEU A 218 2.44 7.63 -9.46
C LEU A 218 1.41 7.53 -10.61
N LEU A 219 0.23 6.94 -10.36
CA LEU A 219 -0.83 6.87 -11.37
C LEU A 219 -1.46 8.22 -11.73
N ILE A 220 -1.55 9.16 -10.80
CA ILE A 220 -1.98 10.53 -11.11
C ILE A 220 -1.03 11.13 -12.17
N ARG A 221 0.28 10.93 -12.03
CA ARG A 221 1.27 11.41 -13.01
C ARG A 221 1.23 10.68 -14.33
N PHE A 222 0.97 9.37 -14.33
CA PHE A 222 0.85 8.55 -15.54
C PHE A 222 -0.53 8.60 -16.21
N SER A 223 -1.52 9.29 -15.61
CA SER A 223 -2.91 9.27 -16.07
C SER A 223 -3.15 9.59 -17.54
N PRO A 224 -2.39 10.49 -18.22
CA PRO A 224 -2.61 10.75 -19.66
C PRO A 224 -2.36 9.53 -20.55
N SER A 225 -1.56 8.56 -20.08
CA SER A 225 -1.20 7.37 -20.85
C SER A 225 -2.22 6.24 -20.79
N PHE A 226 -3.26 6.33 -19.96
CA PHE A 226 -4.19 5.23 -19.76
C PHE A 226 -5.14 5.04 -20.95
N GLY A 227 -5.02 3.90 -21.62
CA GLY A 227 -5.98 3.46 -22.63
C GLY A 227 -7.34 3.06 -22.05
N ILE A 228 -8.36 2.99 -22.92
CA ILE A 228 -9.74 2.67 -22.54
C ILE A 228 -9.86 1.32 -21.82
N TYR A 229 -9.17 0.29 -22.32
CA TYR A 229 -9.22 -1.06 -21.75
C TYR A 229 -8.65 -1.08 -20.34
N LEU A 230 -7.50 -0.43 -20.15
CA LEU A 230 -6.81 -0.34 -18.88
C LEU A 230 -7.65 0.39 -17.83
N ASN A 231 -8.29 1.49 -18.23
CA ASN A 231 -9.25 2.21 -17.40
C ASN A 231 -10.43 1.33 -16.97
N THR A 232 -11.04 0.56 -17.88
CA THR A 232 -12.15 -0.32 -17.52
C THR A 232 -11.75 -1.44 -16.55
N MET A 233 -10.54 -2.01 -16.70
CA MET A 233 -10.03 -3.03 -15.79
C MET A 233 -9.72 -2.45 -14.42
N LEU A 234 -9.06 -1.29 -14.37
CA LEU A 234 -8.72 -0.60 -13.14
C LEU A 234 -9.98 -0.18 -12.38
N LEU A 235 -11.01 0.30 -13.08
CA LEU A 235 -12.31 0.64 -12.52
C LEU A 235 -13.00 -0.55 -11.84
N LEU A 236 -12.99 -1.73 -12.49
CA LEU A 236 -13.59 -2.93 -11.93
C LEU A 236 -12.86 -3.40 -10.67
N ILE A 237 -11.52 -3.47 -10.74
CA ILE A 237 -10.68 -3.93 -9.62
C ILE A 237 -10.83 -2.98 -8.43
N SER A 238 -10.77 -1.67 -8.67
CA SER A 238 -10.89 -0.64 -7.64
C SER A 238 -12.30 -0.49 -7.07
N GLY A 239 -13.34 -0.71 -7.88
CA GLY A 239 -14.72 -0.77 -7.39
C GLY A 239 -14.96 -1.98 -6.47
N LEU A 240 -14.39 -3.15 -6.82
CA LEU A 240 -14.47 -4.35 -6.00
C LEU A 240 -13.68 -4.22 -4.69
N THR A 241 -12.51 -3.57 -4.69
CA THR A 241 -11.76 -3.31 -3.45
C THR A 241 -12.51 -2.39 -2.51
N MET A 242 -13.12 -1.33 -3.05
CA MET A 242 -13.94 -0.40 -2.28
C MET A 242 -15.09 -1.13 -1.57
N PHE A 243 -15.79 -2.00 -2.30
CA PHE A 243 -16.89 -2.80 -1.77
C PHE A 243 -16.43 -3.84 -0.74
N MET A 244 -15.39 -4.61 -1.06
CA MET A 244 -14.87 -5.66 -0.17
C MET A 244 -14.35 -5.08 1.15
N ALA A 245 -13.59 -3.99 1.09
CA ALA A 245 -13.08 -3.31 2.28
C ALA A 245 -14.20 -2.71 3.14
N GLY A 246 -15.21 -2.11 2.51
CA GLY A 246 -16.38 -1.57 3.21
C GLY A 246 -17.20 -2.65 3.93
N LEU A 247 -17.35 -3.83 3.33
CA LEU A 247 -17.99 -4.97 3.99
C LEU A 247 -17.14 -5.53 5.13
N GLY A 248 -15.84 -5.76 4.91
CA GLY A 248 -14.95 -6.27 5.95
C GLY A 248 -14.91 -5.38 7.19
N ALA A 249 -14.89 -4.05 6.98
CA ALA A 249 -14.88 -3.08 8.08
C ALA A 249 -16.13 -3.15 8.98
N ASN A 250 -17.28 -3.65 8.48
CA ASN A 250 -18.48 -3.82 9.29
C ASN A 250 -18.46 -5.07 10.17
N PHE A 251 -17.56 -6.02 9.92
CA PHE A 251 -17.45 -7.27 10.69
C PHE A 251 -16.22 -7.30 11.61
N GLU A 252 -15.20 -6.48 11.34
CA GLU A 252 -14.02 -6.35 12.21
C GLU A 252 -14.34 -5.62 13.52
N PHE A 253 -13.63 -5.98 14.59
CA PHE A 253 -13.81 -5.37 15.93
C PHE A 253 -12.58 -4.63 16.45
N ASP A 254 -11.40 -4.86 15.88
CA ASP A 254 -10.19 -4.13 16.26
C ASP A 254 -10.22 -2.70 15.68
N LEU A 255 -10.02 -1.69 16.55
CA LEU A 255 -10.10 -0.28 16.16
C LEU A 255 -9.12 0.07 15.03
N SER A 256 -7.87 -0.40 15.13
CA SER A 256 -6.82 -0.17 14.13
C SER A 256 -7.13 -0.81 12.78
N SER A 257 -7.71 -2.02 12.78
CA SER A 257 -8.07 -2.76 11.55
C SER A 257 -9.27 -2.12 10.83
N ILE A 258 -10.24 -1.58 11.57
CA ILE A 258 -11.37 -0.83 10.98
C ILE A 258 -10.88 0.46 10.31
N ILE A 259 -9.94 1.18 10.94
CA ILE A 259 -9.35 2.38 10.34
C ILE A 259 -8.53 2.00 9.10
N ALA A 260 -7.83 0.86 9.13
CA ALA A 260 -7.08 0.31 7.99
C ALA A 260 -7.99 -0.10 6.81
N LEU A 261 -9.08 -0.83 7.06
CA LEU A 261 -10.03 -1.22 6.01
C LEU A 261 -10.74 0.00 5.43
N SER A 262 -10.96 1.03 6.25
CA SER A 262 -11.49 2.28 5.76
C SER A 262 -10.47 3.17 5.04
N THR A 263 -9.15 2.92 5.10
CA THR A 263 -8.20 3.53 4.14
C THR A 263 -8.21 2.75 2.84
N LEU A 264 -8.25 1.42 2.90
CA LEU A 264 -8.37 0.54 1.73
C LEU A 264 -9.59 0.90 0.88
N SER A 265 -10.75 1.17 1.50
CA SER A 265 -11.95 1.60 0.76
C SER A 265 -11.76 2.94 0.05
N GLN A 266 -11.14 3.93 0.70
CA GLN A 266 -10.89 5.25 0.11
C GLN A 266 -9.81 5.22 -0.97
N LEU A 267 -8.83 4.33 -0.86
CA LEU A 267 -7.85 4.10 -1.93
C LEU A 267 -8.51 3.44 -3.15
N GLY A 268 -9.41 2.48 -2.95
CA GLY A 268 -10.27 1.97 -4.02
C GLY A 268 -11.05 3.11 -4.70
N LEU A 269 -11.60 4.04 -3.92
CA LEU A 269 -12.27 5.23 -4.43
C LEU A 269 -11.31 6.13 -5.25
N MET A 270 -10.12 6.44 -4.75
CA MET A 270 -9.12 7.21 -5.49
C MET A 270 -8.72 6.56 -6.83
N MET A 271 -8.49 5.25 -6.82
CA MET A 271 -8.13 4.49 -8.02
C MET A 271 -9.28 4.49 -9.03
N SER A 272 -10.51 4.31 -8.57
CA SER A 272 -11.68 4.31 -9.44
C SER A 272 -11.94 5.66 -10.13
N ILE A 273 -11.60 6.79 -9.47
CA ILE A 273 -11.65 8.12 -10.08
C ILE A 273 -10.57 8.29 -11.14
N LEU A 274 -9.37 7.74 -10.89
CA LEU A 274 -8.29 7.76 -11.88
C LEU A 274 -8.67 7.02 -13.14
N SER A 275 -9.34 5.87 -13.04
CA SER A 275 -9.85 5.17 -14.23
C SER A 275 -10.89 5.96 -15.02
N MET A 276 -11.59 6.91 -14.40
CA MET A 276 -12.53 7.80 -15.10
C MET A 276 -11.84 8.98 -15.79
N GLY A 277 -10.52 9.11 -15.67
CA GLY A 277 -9.74 10.22 -16.24
C GLY A 277 -9.77 11.49 -15.39
N LEU A 278 -10.30 11.46 -14.16
CA LEU A 278 -10.45 12.63 -13.29
C LEU A 278 -9.26 12.78 -12.31
N SER A 279 -8.04 12.89 -12.86
CA SER A 279 -6.79 12.89 -12.07
C SER A 279 -6.69 14.03 -11.05
N GLY A 280 -7.17 15.23 -11.39
CA GLY A 280 -7.20 16.38 -10.47
C GLY A 280 -8.08 16.14 -9.23
N LEU A 281 -9.21 15.46 -9.39
CA LEU A 281 -10.11 15.10 -8.28
C LEU A 281 -9.53 14.00 -7.41
N ALA A 282 -8.89 13.00 -8.03
CA ALA A 282 -8.19 11.96 -7.30
C ALA A 282 -7.07 12.55 -6.42
N PHE A 283 -6.27 13.49 -6.96
CA PHE A 283 -5.24 14.17 -6.18
C PHE A 283 -5.83 15.02 -5.05
N PHE A 284 -6.90 15.78 -5.31
CA PHE A 284 -7.57 16.54 -4.26
C PHE A 284 -8.10 15.65 -3.13
N HIS A 285 -8.73 14.52 -3.46
CA HIS A 285 -9.19 13.56 -2.46
C HIS A 285 -8.03 12.92 -1.69
N LEU A 286 -6.92 12.59 -2.36
CA LEU A 286 -5.70 12.08 -1.73
C LEU A 286 -5.19 13.04 -0.63
N LEU A 287 -5.15 14.34 -0.90
CA LEU A 287 -4.73 15.35 0.09
C LEU A 287 -5.69 15.43 1.28
N THR A 288 -7.00 15.53 1.01
CA THR A 288 -8.00 15.60 2.09
C THR A 288 -8.03 14.33 2.95
N HIS A 289 -7.88 13.16 2.31
CA HIS A 289 -7.79 11.86 2.97
C HIS A 289 -6.60 11.74 3.91
N ALA A 290 -5.42 12.18 3.47
CA ALA A 290 -4.23 12.17 4.31
C ALA A 290 -4.45 12.93 5.64
N LEU A 291 -5.15 14.07 5.61
CA LEU A 291 -5.45 14.87 6.79
C LEU A 291 -6.37 14.15 7.79
N PHE A 292 -7.57 13.74 7.36
CA PHE A 292 -8.54 13.17 8.29
C PHE A 292 -8.16 11.76 8.76
N LYS A 293 -7.44 10.99 7.94
CA LYS A 293 -6.94 9.66 8.37
C LYS A 293 -5.81 9.74 9.37
N ALA A 294 -4.86 10.66 9.19
CA ALA A 294 -3.82 10.88 10.18
C ALA A 294 -4.42 11.29 11.54
N LEU A 295 -5.47 12.13 11.53
CA LEU A 295 -6.22 12.48 12.73
C LEU A 295 -6.91 11.25 13.37
N LEU A 296 -7.61 10.42 12.57
CA LEU A 296 -8.25 9.19 13.07
C LEU A 296 -7.26 8.23 13.74
N PHE A 297 -6.11 7.98 13.11
CA PHE A 297 -5.09 7.09 13.69
C PHE A 297 -4.46 7.65 14.97
N MET A 298 -4.21 8.96 15.04
CA MET A 298 -3.69 9.57 16.27
C MET A 298 -4.71 9.55 17.41
N CYS A 299 -5.99 9.86 17.13
CA CYS A 299 -7.05 9.73 18.13
C CYS A 299 -7.21 8.28 18.62
N ALA A 300 -7.19 7.31 17.69
CA ALA A 300 -7.22 5.89 18.04
C ALA A 300 -6.00 5.48 18.88
N GLY A 301 -4.81 5.98 18.56
CA GLY A 301 -3.60 5.72 19.35
C GLY A 301 -3.72 6.22 20.79
N VAL A 302 -4.34 7.38 21.02
CA VAL A 302 -4.60 7.90 22.37
C VAL A 302 -5.54 6.97 23.13
N MET A 303 -6.63 6.53 22.49
CA MET A 303 -7.59 5.61 23.08
C MET A 303 -6.96 4.25 23.40
N ILE A 304 -6.10 3.73 22.52
CA ILE A 304 -5.41 2.45 22.74
C ILE A 304 -4.44 2.58 23.92
N HIS A 305 -3.65 3.66 23.96
CA HIS A 305 -2.67 3.89 25.03
C HIS A 305 -3.34 4.06 26.40
N SER A 306 -4.44 4.84 26.47
CA SER A 306 -5.18 5.05 27.72
C SER A 306 -5.89 3.78 28.21
N MET A 307 -6.23 2.87 27.31
CA MET A 307 -6.83 1.57 27.61
C MET A 307 -5.84 0.43 27.81
N LYS A 308 -4.55 0.72 28.09
CA LYS A 308 -3.50 -0.30 28.28
C LYS A 308 -3.40 -1.28 27.09
N ASP A 309 -3.36 -0.74 25.88
CA ASP A 309 -3.22 -1.46 24.61
C ASP A 309 -4.40 -2.36 24.21
N SER A 310 -5.57 -2.24 24.84
CA SER A 310 -6.77 -2.93 24.35
C SER A 310 -7.32 -2.24 23.09
N GLN A 311 -7.29 -2.93 21.95
CA GLN A 311 -7.74 -2.37 20.66
C GLN A 311 -9.18 -2.72 20.30
N ASP A 312 -9.79 -3.68 20.99
CA ASP A 312 -11.13 -4.19 20.66
C ASP A 312 -12.21 -3.19 21.10
N ILE A 313 -13.00 -2.75 20.12
CA ILE A 313 -14.06 -1.76 20.29
C ILE A 313 -15.15 -2.23 21.28
N ARG A 314 -15.34 -3.54 21.49
CA ARG A 314 -16.36 -4.07 22.40
C ARG A 314 -16.09 -3.75 23.87
N PHE A 315 -14.82 -3.60 24.23
CA PHE A 315 -14.40 -3.18 25.57
C PHE A 315 -14.38 -1.65 25.72
N MET A 316 -14.62 -0.90 24.64
CA MET A 316 -14.77 0.55 24.70
C MET A 316 -16.20 0.95 25.06
N GLY A 317 -16.40 2.22 25.37
CA GLY A 317 -17.71 2.78 25.68
C GLY A 317 -17.60 4.15 26.33
N ASN A 318 -18.63 4.96 26.17
CA ASN A 318 -18.81 6.27 26.81
C ASN A 318 -17.56 7.18 26.90
N LEU A 319 -16.68 7.15 25.89
CA LEU A 319 -15.44 7.92 25.90
C LEU A 319 -15.68 9.44 25.83
N SER A 320 -16.88 9.84 25.41
CA SER A 320 -17.30 11.24 25.33
C SER A 320 -17.18 11.99 26.66
N PHE A 321 -17.46 11.32 27.79
CA PHE A 321 -17.32 11.92 29.12
C PHE A 321 -15.92 11.77 29.72
N GLN A 322 -15.20 10.70 29.36
CA GLN A 322 -13.88 10.41 29.94
C GLN A 322 -12.76 11.19 29.26
N MET A 323 -12.83 11.31 27.93
CA MET A 323 -11.82 11.91 27.08
C MET A 323 -12.49 12.85 26.07
N PRO A 324 -12.99 14.02 26.51
CA PRO A 324 -13.84 14.88 25.69
C PRO A 324 -13.10 15.49 24.49
N LEU A 325 -11.79 15.77 24.62
CA LEU A 325 -11.05 16.40 23.52
C LEU A 325 -10.76 15.40 22.41
N THR A 326 -10.24 14.22 22.75
CA THR A 326 -9.96 13.16 21.78
C THR A 326 -11.24 12.63 21.13
N SER A 327 -12.33 12.49 21.89
CA SER A 327 -13.63 12.07 21.34
C SER A 327 -14.19 13.09 20.35
N SER A 328 -14.05 14.40 20.63
CA SER A 328 -14.46 15.44 19.68
C SER A 328 -13.63 15.39 18.39
N CYS A 329 -12.31 15.17 18.48
CA CYS A 329 -11.43 15.02 17.32
C CYS A 329 -11.76 13.77 16.49
N LEU A 330 -12.04 12.64 17.16
CA LEU A 330 -12.50 11.42 16.52
C LEU A 330 -13.85 11.65 15.80
N MET A 331 -14.78 12.38 16.42
CA MET A 331 -16.08 12.67 15.81
C MET A 331 -15.96 13.52 14.55
N VAL A 332 -15.19 14.62 14.60
CA VAL A 332 -14.96 15.49 13.43
C VAL A 332 -14.31 14.71 12.28
N SER A 333 -13.35 13.85 12.59
CA SER A 333 -12.66 13.05 11.57
C SER A 333 -13.52 11.91 10.99
N ASN A 334 -14.37 11.27 11.81
CA ASN A 334 -15.37 10.30 11.33
C ASN A 334 -16.41 10.96 10.42
N PHE A 335 -16.89 12.16 10.77
CA PHE A 335 -17.81 12.91 9.91
C PHE A 335 -17.16 13.41 8.62
N ALA A 336 -15.88 13.80 8.67
CA ALA A 336 -15.13 14.09 7.46
C ALA A 336 -15.05 12.86 6.53
N LEU A 337 -14.84 11.64 7.07
CA LEU A 337 -14.86 10.40 6.29
C LEU A 337 -16.24 10.10 5.67
N CYS A 338 -17.32 10.41 6.39
CA CYS A 338 -18.69 10.25 5.89
C CYS A 338 -19.02 11.21 4.74
N GLY A 339 -18.35 12.37 4.69
CA GLY A 339 -18.66 13.44 3.74
C GLY A 339 -19.74 14.40 4.25
N MET A 340 -19.82 14.63 5.57
CA MET A 340 -20.74 15.62 6.14
C MET A 340 -20.44 17.03 5.62
N PRO A 341 -21.48 17.86 5.39
CA PRO A 341 -21.33 19.17 4.77
C PRO A 341 -20.34 20.06 5.54
N PHE A 342 -19.58 20.87 4.78
CA PHE A 342 -18.54 21.80 5.26
C PHE A 342 -17.25 21.20 5.83
N LEU A 343 -17.16 19.88 6.02
CA LEU A 343 -15.89 19.21 6.37
C LEU A 343 -15.10 18.84 5.11
N ALA A 344 -13.79 18.59 5.26
CA ALA A 344 -12.91 18.35 4.11
C ALA A 344 -13.35 17.22 3.17
N GLY A 345 -13.98 16.17 3.70
CA GLY A 345 -14.45 15.06 2.87
C GLY A 345 -15.68 15.40 2.02
N PHE A 346 -16.50 16.39 2.39
CA PHE A 346 -17.61 16.82 1.55
C PHE A 346 -17.12 17.43 0.23
N TYR A 347 -16.17 18.36 0.32
CA TYR A 347 -15.62 19.03 -0.86
C TYR A 347 -15.04 18.06 -1.89
N SER A 348 -14.44 16.94 -1.44
CA SER A 348 -13.87 15.94 -2.35
C SER A 348 -14.88 14.85 -2.71
N LYS A 349 -15.38 14.10 -1.72
CA LYS A 349 -16.16 12.88 -1.95
C LYS A 349 -17.52 13.14 -2.59
N ASP A 350 -18.22 14.21 -2.21
CA ASP A 350 -19.52 14.55 -2.79
C ASP A 350 -19.36 14.96 -4.26
N LEU A 351 -18.40 15.85 -4.52
CA LEU A 351 -18.07 16.30 -5.88
C LEU A 351 -17.61 15.13 -6.77
N ILE A 352 -16.85 14.18 -6.22
CA ILE A 352 -16.48 12.96 -6.93
C ILE A 352 -17.73 12.18 -7.35
N LEU A 353 -18.65 11.89 -6.42
CA LEU A 353 -19.83 11.07 -6.72
C LEU A 353 -20.76 11.75 -7.72
N GLU A 354 -20.85 13.07 -7.70
CA GLU A 354 -21.57 13.83 -8.72
C GLU A 354 -20.92 13.71 -10.09
N MET A 355 -19.60 13.84 -10.18
CA MET A 355 -18.87 13.64 -11.43
C MET A 355 -18.98 12.20 -11.95
N VAL A 356 -19.01 11.21 -11.05
CA VAL A 356 -19.30 9.81 -11.43
C VAL A 356 -20.69 9.69 -12.04
N SER A 357 -21.71 10.32 -11.44
CA SER A 357 -23.08 10.26 -11.98
C SER A 357 -23.27 10.97 -13.32
N LEU A 358 -22.42 11.95 -13.63
CA LEU A 358 -22.36 12.59 -14.96
C LEU A 358 -21.64 11.72 -15.99
N SER A 359 -20.67 10.92 -15.56
CA SER A 359 -19.82 10.13 -16.45
C SER A 359 -20.55 8.91 -17.02
N TYR A 360 -20.10 8.42 -18.18
CA TYR A 360 -20.63 7.21 -18.80
C TYR A 360 -20.14 5.97 -18.07
N MET A 361 -20.99 5.46 -17.18
CA MET A 361 -20.66 4.33 -16.31
C MET A 361 -21.60 3.16 -16.48
N ASN A 362 -21.06 1.95 -16.39
CA ASN A 362 -21.84 0.73 -16.34
C ASN A 362 -22.70 0.70 -15.07
N ILE A 363 -23.91 0.12 -15.16
CA ILE A 363 -24.83 -0.03 -14.02
C ILE A 363 -24.15 -0.74 -12.84
N PHE A 364 -23.34 -1.76 -13.12
CA PHE A 364 -22.58 -2.47 -12.08
C PHE A 364 -21.55 -1.57 -11.39
N GLY A 365 -20.81 -0.75 -12.15
CA GLY A 365 -19.89 0.23 -11.58
C GLY A 365 -20.63 1.25 -10.72
N PHE A 366 -21.74 1.79 -11.22
CA PHE A 366 -22.60 2.71 -10.46
C PHE A 366 -23.06 2.10 -9.13
N PHE A 367 -23.52 0.85 -9.14
CA PHE A 367 -23.89 0.13 -7.91
C PHE A 367 -22.73 0.03 -6.92
N LEU A 368 -21.53 -0.34 -7.39
CA LEU A 368 -20.35 -0.47 -6.53
C LEU A 368 -20.03 0.85 -5.82
N PHE A 369 -20.05 2.00 -6.51
CA PHE A 369 -19.78 3.31 -5.90
C PHE A 369 -20.81 3.70 -4.83
N TYR A 370 -22.10 3.68 -5.17
CA TYR A 370 -23.12 4.14 -4.23
C TYR A 370 -23.30 3.17 -3.07
N PHE A 371 -23.29 1.85 -3.31
CA PHE A 371 -23.44 0.92 -2.20
C PHE A 371 -22.24 0.94 -1.26
N SER A 372 -21.02 0.99 -1.79
CA SER A 372 -19.81 1.08 -0.95
C SER A 372 -19.73 2.40 -0.18
N THR A 373 -20.16 3.53 -0.75
CA THR A 373 -20.24 4.79 0.02
C THR A 373 -21.27 4.69 1.15
N GLY A 374 -22.40 4.00 0.95
CA GLY A 374 -23.32 3.66 2.04
C GLY A 374 -22.67 2.80 3.13
N LEU A 375 -21.88 1.79 2.75
CA LEU A 375 -21.12 0.99 3.71
C LEU A 375 -20.09 1.83 4.48
N THR A 376 -19.47 2.84 3.85
CA THR A 376 -18.53 3.74 4.53
C THR A 376 -19.16 4.50 5.67
N VAL A 377 -20.43 4.86 5.51
CA VAL A 377 -21.21 5.54 6.54
C VAL A 377 -21.71 4.53 7.57
N CYS A 378 -22.04 3.31 7.17
CA CYS A 378 -22.43 2.24 8.09
C CYS A 378 -21.35 1.92 9.13
N TYR A 379 -20.10 1.64 8.72
CA TYR A 379 -19.05 1.30 9.69
C TYR A 379 -18.60 2.50 10.54
N SER A 380 -18.73 3.73 10.04
CA SER A 380 -18.34 4.92 10.80
C SER A 380 -19.36 5.23 11.91
N PHE A 381 -20.66 5.10 11.62
CA PHE A 381 -21.70 5.21 12.65
C PHE A 381 -21.67 4.04 13.64
N ARG A 382 -21.26 2.85 13.19
CA ARG A 382 -20.98 1.72 14.09
C ARG A 382 -19.83 2.02 15.06
N LEU A 383 -18.71 2.55 14.54
CA LEU A 383 -17.57 2.95 15.37
C LEU A 383 -17.96 4.09 16.33
N PHE A 384 -18.75 5.06 15.86
CA PHE A 384 -19.32 6.11 16.68
C PHE A 384 -20.14 5.55 17.86
N TYR A 385 -21.05 4.59 17.60
CA TYR A 385 -21.88 4.00 18.64
C TYR A 385 -21.04 3.33 19.73
N TYR A 386 -20.16 2.40 19.37
CA TYR A 386 -19.41 1.63 20.37
C TYR A 386 -18.40 2.48 21.15
N THR A 387 -17.78 3.48 20.51
CA THR A 387 -16.76 4.31 21.19
C THR A 387 -17.38 5.41 22.04
N LEU A 388 -18.45 6.07 21.56
CA LEU A 388 -18.95 7.31 22.17
C LEU A 388 -20.30 7.17 22.86
N CYS A 389 -21.26 6.44 22.29
CA CYS A 389 -22.64 6.38 22.80
C CYS A 389 -22.92 5.17 23.70
N GLY A 390 -22.17 4.07 23.51
CA GLY A 390 -22.37 2.84 24.27
C GLY A 390 -22.05 3.00 25.76
N GLU A 391 -22.57 2.06 26.56
CA GLU A 391 -22.24 1.96 27.98
C GLU A 391 -20.76 1.64 28.21
N LEU A 392 -20.23 2.01 29.38
CA LEU A 392 -18.84 1.76 29.76
C LEU A 392 -18.57 0.26 29.96
N ASN A 393 -17.93 -0.39 28.99
CA ASN A 393 -17.56 -1.81 29.05
C ASN A 393 -16.12 -2.07 29.52
N LEU A 394 -15.52 -1.09 30.20
CA LEU A 394 -14.12 -1.15 30.61
C LEU A 394 -13.89 -2.03 31.84
N THR A 395 -12.68 -2.58 31.93
CA THR A 395 -12.23 -3.33 33.11
C THR A 395 -12.23 -2.44 34.36
N SER A 396 -12.58 -2.98 35.52
CA SER A 396 -12.86 -2.25 36.78
C SER A 396 -11.72 -1.41 37.40
N PHE A 397 -10.54 -1.34 36.77
CA PHE A 397 -9.42 -0.48 37.17
C PHE A 397 -8.76 0.19 35.95
N TYR A 398 -9.48 1.13 35.34
CA TYR A 398 -8.96 1.99 34.26
C TYR A 398 -8.55 3.37 34.80
N PHE A 399 -7.47 3.92 34.26
CA PHE A 399 -7.07 5.31 34.45
C PHE A 399 -7.06 5.97 33.08
N MET A 400 -8.08 6.78 32.82
CA MET A 400 -8.23 7.50 31.57
C MET A 400 -7.87 8.96 31.84
N SER A 401 -6.73 9.40 31.32
CA SER A 401 -6.30 10.80 31.43
C SER A 401 -5.85 11.36 30.08
N GLU A 402 -6.20 12.61 29.82
CA GLU A 402 -5.73 13.41 28.68
C GLU A 402 -4.64 14.39 29.15
N GLU A 403 -3.60 13.91 29.84
CA GLU A 403 -2.57 14.80 30.43
C GLU A 403 -1.42 15.13 29.47
N ASN A 404 -1.17 14.27 28.47
CA ASN A 404 -0.03 14.40 27.58
C ASN A 404 -0.21 15.53 26.56
N SER A 405 0.53 16.63 26.76
CA SER A 405 0.37 17.87 26.00
C SER A 405 0.83 17.75 24.55
N ASN A 406 1.94 17.06 24.25
CA ASN A 406 2.46 16.99 22.87
C ASN A 406 1.51 16.17 21.98
N MET A 407 0.97 15.09 22.53
CA MET A 407 -0.04 14.26 21.88
C MET A 407 -1.29 15.08 21.52
N LEU A 408 -1.80 15.88 22.46
CA LEU A 408 -2.95 16.77 22.23
C LEU A 408 -2.65 17.87 21.20
N ILE A 409 -1.48 18.51 21.28
CA ILE A 409 -1.05 19.54 20.32
C ILE A 409 -0.97 18.96 18.91
N GLY A 410 -0.41 17.75 18.75
CA GLY A 410 -0.33 17.03 17.47
C GLY A 410 -1.71 16.80 16.84
N MET A 411 -2.69 16.35 17.64
CA MET A 411 -4.07 16.14 17.19
C MET A 411 -4.78 17.46 16.84
N LEU A 412 -4.68 18.48 17.69
CA LEU A 412 -5.31 19.79 17.45
C LEU A 412 -4.76 20.47 16.20
N GLY A 413 -3.45 20.34 15.93
CA GLY A 413 -2.83 20.85 14.72
C GLY A 413 -3.46 20.25 13.44
N LEU A 414 -3.77 18.95 13.43
CA LEU A 414 -4.49 18.32 12.33
C LEU A 414 -5.97 18.68 12.29
N LEU A 415 -6.65 18.80 13.44
CA LEU A 415 -8.07 19.14 13.51
C LEU A 415 -8.38 20.44 12.77
N ILE A 416 -7.56 21.48 13.01
CA ILE A 416 -7.71 22.78 12.34
C ILE A 416 -7.62 22.61 10.81
N MET A 417 -6.69 21.78 10.33
CA MET A 417 -6.54 21.51 8.90
C MET A 417 -7.64 20.63 8.33
N VAL A 418 -8.26 19.73 9.10
CA VAL A 418 -9.41 18.94 8.62
C VAL A 418 -10.64 19.83 8.42
N ILE A 419 -10.82 20.86 9.24
CA ILE A 419 -11.95 21.80 9.13
C ILE A 419 -11.70 22.81 7.99
N VAL A 420 -10.52 23.45 7.95
CA VAL A 420 -10.23 24.56 7.02
C VAL A 420 -9.57 24.10 5.71
N GLY A 421 -8.83 22.99 5.75
CA GLY A 421 -8.00 22.54 4.62
C GLY A 421 -8.81 22.15 3.39
N GLY A 422 -9.96 21.51 3.55
CA GLY A 422 -10.77 21.08 2.40
C GLY A 422 -11.35 22.24 1.60
N SER A 423 -11.91 23.24 2.27
CA SER A 423 -12.45 24.43 1.61
C SER A 423 -11.34 25.26 0.97
N SER A 424 -10.26 25.53 1.71
CA SER A 424 -9.14 26.33 1.21
C SER A 424 -8.45 25.67 0.00
N LEU A 425 -8.21 24.35 0.03
CA LEU A 425 -7.69 23.62 -1.12
C LEU A 425 -8.68 23.63 -2.30
N SER A 426 -9.98 23.41 -2.08
CA SER A 426 -10.96 23.35 -3.18
C SER A 426 -10.99 24.64 -4.00
N TRP A 427 -10.95 25.79 -3.33
CA TRP A 427 -10.98 27.10 -3.97
C TRP A 427 -9.70 27.42 -4.73
N MET A 428 -8.55 26.94 -4.25
CA MET A 428 -7.26 27.17 -4.92
C MET A 428 -7.05 26.23 -6.11
N MET A 429 -7.42 24.97 -5.93
CA MET A 429 -7.14 23.89 -6.89
C MET A 429 -8.06 23.93 -8.11
N PHE A 430 -9.32 24.31 -7.91
CA PHE A 430 -10.33 24.38 -8.97
C PHE A 430 -10.77 25.84 -9.18
N PRO A 431 -9.94 26.66 -9.86
CA PRO A 431 -10.28 28.07 -10.11
C PRO A 431 -11.52 28.19 -11.00
N THR A 432 -11.74 27.22 -11.89
CA THR A 432 -12.96 27.09 -12.69
C THR A 432 -13.83 25.96 -12.12
N PRO A 433 -15.04 26.27 -11.59
CA PRO A 433 -15.93 25.23 -11.10
C PRO A 433 -16.41 24.35 -12.26
N SER A 434 -16.41 23.03 -12.05
CA SER A 434 -17.01 22.08 -13.01
C SER A 434 -18.53 22.26 -13.03
N LEU A 435 -19.10 22.38 -14.22
CA LEU A 435 -20.53 22.53 -14.45
C LEU A 435 -21.22 21.17 -14.33
N ILE A 436 -21.98 20.96 -13.26
CA ILE A 436 -22.65 19.68 -12.97
C ILE A 436 -24.15 19.79 -13.30
N TYR A 437 -24.59 19.09 -14.36
CA TYR A 437 -26.00 19.02 -14.76
C TYR A 437 -26.58 17.64 -14.45
N LEU A 438 -27.27 17.52 -13.32
CA LEU A 438 -27.88 16.26 -12.87
C LEU A 438 -29.38 16.43 -12.61
N PRO A 439 -30.21 15.40 -12.88
CA PRO A 439 -31.58 15.39 -12.39
C PRO A 439 -31.60 15.34 -10.86
N LEU A 440 -32.64 15.91 -10.25
CA LEU A 440 -32.76 16.04 -8.78
C LEU A 440 -32.55 14.71 -8.04
N ILE A 441 -33.06 13.62 -8.60
CA ILE A 441 -32.91 12.27 -8.02
C ILE A 441 -31.43 11.92 -7.89
N MET A 442 -30.65 12.05 -8.98
CA MET A 442 -29.21 11.73 -8.98
C MET A 442 -28.41 12.62 -8.04
N LYS A 443 -28.73 13.92 -7.97
CA LYS A 443 -28.09 14.85 -7.03
C LYS A 443 -28.36 14.45 -5.57
N LEU A 444 -29.57 14.02 -5.24
CA LEU A 444 -29.93 13.60 -3.88
C LEU A 444 -29.46 12.18 -3.54
N MET A 445 -29.01 11.36 -4.51
CA MET A 445 -28.61 9.97 -4.24
C MET A 445 -27.52 9.86 -3.18
N VAL A 446 -26.51 10.76 -3.19
CA VAL A 446 -25.40 10.70 -2.22
C VAL A 446 -25.90 10.89 -0.79
N VAL A 447 -26.80 11.86 -0.59
CA VAL A 447 -27.43 12.14 0.71
C VAL A 447 -28.33 10.99 1.14
N MET A 448 -29.14 10.44 0.23
CA MET A 448 -30.04 9.33 0.55
C MET A 448 -29.27 8.07 0.97
N VAL A 449 -28.20 7.75 0.25
CA VAL A 449 -27.34 6.60 0.55
C VAL A 449 -26.61 6.78 1.88
N SER A 450 -26.11 7.98 2.18
CA SER A 450 -25.44 8.25 3.46
C SER A 450 -26.41 8.18 4.65
N LEU A 451 -27.63 8.69 4.51
CA LEU A 451 -28.66 8.60 5.55
C LEU A 451 -29.08 7.15 5.83
N ILE A 452 -29.34 6.35 4.78
CA ILE A 452 -29.68 4.93 4.94
C ILE A 452 -28.51 4.16 5.57
N GLY A 453 -27.27 4.42 5.12
CA GLY A 453 -26.07 3.79 5.68
C GLY A 453 -25.88 4.11 7.16
N GLY A 454 -26.05 5.38 7.56
CA GLY A 454 -25.92 5.79 8.96
C GLY A 454 -27.01 5.20 9.86
N TRP A 455 -28.26 5.18 9.37
CA TRP A 455 -29.36 4.55 10.09
C TRP A 455 -29.13 3.04 10.30
N LEU A 456 -28.73 2.33 9.24
CA LEU A 456 -28.38 0.90 9.34
C LEU A 456 -27.21 0.65 10.29
N GLY A 457 -26.15 1.46 10.23
CA GLY A 457 -24.98 1.32 11.09
C GLY A 457 -25.31 1.46 12.57
N TYR A 458 -26.17 2.43 12.92
CA TYR A 458 -26.60 2.66 14.30
C TYR A 458 -27.51 1.53 14.80
N GLU A 459 -28.55 1.17 14.05
CA GLU A 459 -29.52 0.13 14.46
C GLU A 459 -28.89 -1.27 14.54
N LEU A 460 -27.92 -1.59 13.69
CA LEU A 460 -27.20 -2.87 13.76
C LEU A 460 -26.27 -2.94 14.98
N SER A 461 -25.87 -1.80 15.53
CA SER A 461 -24.97 -1.72 16.69
C SER A 461 -25.72 -1.69 18.02
N SER A 462 -26.96 -1.19 18.05
CA SER A 462 -27.83 -1.10 19.24
C SER A 462 -28.40 -2.46 19.66
N MET A 463 -27.53 -3.30 20.22
CA MET A 463 -27.92 -4.63 20.71
C MET A 463 -28.32 -4.58 22.18
N ASN A 464 -29.59 -4.88 22.46
CA ASN A 464 -30.08 -5.07 23.83
C ASN A 464 -29.74 -6.48 24.36
N LEU A 465 -29.69 -6.62 25.68
CA LEU A 465 -29.58 -7.91 26.34
C LEU A 465 -30.74 -8.84 25.90
N GLY A 466 -30.40 -9.98 25.31
CA GLY A 466 -31.35 -10.98 24.81
C GLY A 466 -31.62 -10.95 23.31
N SER A 467 -31.00 -10.04 22.54
CA SER A 467 -31.08 -10.10 21.07
C SER A 467 -30.38 -11.36 20.52
N LYS A 468 -30.97 -11.97 19.49
CA LYS A 468 -30.31 -13.07 18.76
C LYS A 468 -29.18 -12.48 17.90
N LEU A 469 -27.96 -12.97 18.10
CA LEU A 469 -26.80 -12.55 17.31
C LEU A 469 -26.89 -13.08 15.88
N PHE A 470 -27.22 -12.20 14.92
CA PHE A 470 -27.26 -12.55 13.49
C PHE A 470 -25.93 -13.11 12.98
N SER A 471 -24.80 -12.63 13.51
CA SER A 471 -23.46 -13.11 13.16
C SER A 471 -23.24 -14.58 13.49
N MET A 472 -23.84 -15.07 14.58
CA MET A 472 -23.75 -16.47 15.00
C MET A 472 -24.69 -17.38 14.19
N ILE A 473 -25.85 -16.86 13.77
CA ILE A 473 -26.79 -17.61 12.92
C ILE A 473 -26.18 -17.85 11.53
N TYR A 474 -25.51 -16.84 10.97
CA TYR A 474 -24.89 -16.91 9.64
C TYR A 474 -23.36 -16.93 9.71
N MET A 475 -22.80 -17.85 10.50
CA MET A 475 -21.36 -17.89 10.80
C MET A 475 -20.46 -17.99 9.55
N ASN A 476 -20.84 -18.79 8.56
CA ASN A 476 -20.05 -18.93 7.33
C ASN A 476 -20.01 -17.64 6.49
N LEU A 477 -21.14 -16.92 6.44
CA LEU A 477 -21.23 -15.66 5.69
C LEU A 477 -20.47 -14.55 6.43
N SER A 478 -20.64 -14.46 7.76
CA SER A 478 -19.92 -13.48 8.57
C SER A 478 -18.41 -13.73 8.56
N SER A 479 -17.96 -14.99 8.61
CA SER A 479 -16.53 -15.32 8.49
C SER A 479 -15.97 -14.99 7.11
N PHE A 480 -16.72 -15.23 6.03
CA PHE A 480 -16.26 -14.92 4.66
C PHE A 480 -16.17 -13.41 4.42
N LEU A 481 -17.17 -12.65 4.87
CA LEU A 481 -17.19 -11.19 4.70
C LEU A 481 -16.18 -10.49 5.62
N GLY A 482 -16.00 -10.96 6.85
CA GLY A 482 -15.01 -10.42 7.79
C GLY A 482 -13.57 -10.67 7.35
N SER A 483 -13.25 -11.86 6.83
CA SER A 483 -11.89 -12.23 6.39
C SER A 483 -11.46 -11.67 5.03
N MET A 484 -12.07 -10.58 4.55
CA MET A 484 -11.82 -10.00 3.22
C MET A 484 -11.92 -11.05 2.10
N TRP A 485 -13.03 -11.79 2.03
CA TRP A 485 -13.24 -12.87 1.05
C TRP A 485 -12.15 -13.96 1.08
N ASN A 486 -11.60 -14.25 2.26
CA ASN A 486 -10.48 -15.17 2.46
C ASN A 486 -9.19 -14.81 1.67
N MET A 487 -9.04 -13.57 1.21
CA MET A 487 -7.86 -13.14 0.45
C MET A 487 -6.53 -13.34 1.20
N PRO A 488 -6.44 -13.13 2.53
CA PRO A 488 -5.22 -13.46 3.28
C PRO A 488 -4.82 -14.93 3.20
N TYR A 489 -5.78 -15.86 3.16
CA TYR A 489 -5.47 -17.29 3.06
C TYR A 489 -5.04 -17.69 1.64
N ILE A 490 -5.65 -17.07 0.62
CA ILE A 490 -5.29 -17.30 -0.78
C ILE A 490 -3.87 -16.79 -1.04
N SER A 491 -3.54 -15.58 -0.58
CA SER A 491 -2.24 -14.95 -0.82
C SER A 491 -1.10 -15.65 -0.07
N THR A 492 -1.35 -16.17 1.12
CA THR A 492 -0.33 -16.84 1.94
C THR A 492 -0.23 -18.32 1.64
N TYR A 493 -1.19 -19.13 2.10
CA TYR A 493 -1.15 -20.58 1.96
C TYR A 493 -1.29 -21.05 0.51
N GLY A 494 -2.17 -20.41 -0.27
CA GLY A 494 -2.40 -20.80 -1.66
C GLY A 494 -1.18 -20.57 -2.56
N ILE A 495 -0.61 -19.36 -2.52
CA ILE A 495 0.50 -18.99 -3.42
C ILE A 495 1.84 -19.57 -2.96
N SER A 496 2.13 -19.63 -1.65
CA SER A 496 3.46 -20.07 -1.19
C SER A 496 3.70 -21.57 -1.29
N TYR A 497 2.64 -22.40 -1.20
CA TYR A 497 2.76 -23.86 -1.16
C TYR A 497 3.40 -24.46 -2.42
N ASN A 498 2.92 -24.05 -3.61
CA ASN A 498 3.42 -24.57 -4.89
C ASN A 498 4.92 -24.28 -5.14
N PRO A 499 5.43 -23.03 -5.05
CA PRO A 499 6.83 -22.73 -5.28
C PRO A 499 7.75 -23.38 -4.23
N LEU A 500 7.31 -23.52 -2.98
CA LEU A 500 8.09 -24.23 -1.94
C LEU A 500 8.25 -25.71 -2.27
N ILE A 501 7.19 -26.38 -2.75
CA ILE A 501 7.29 -27.78 -3.19
C ILE A 501 8.17 -27.90 -4.43
N MET A 502 8.03 -26.98 -5.39
CA MET A 502 8.90 -26.97 -6.57
C MET A 502 10.38 -26.79 -6.18
N GLY A 503 10.67 -25.90 -5.23
CA GLY A 503 12.03 -25.70 -4.69
C GLY A 503 12.57 -26.93 -3.95
N TYR A 504 11.73 -27.62 -3.17
CA TYR A 504 12.13 -28.87 -2.52
C TYR A 504 12.39 -29.99 -3.55
N ASN A 505 11.54 -30.10 -4.57
CA ASN A 505 11.70 -31.08 -5.64
C ASN A 505 12.95 -30.78 -6.48
N SER A 506 13.28 -29.51 -6.75
CA SER A 506 14.52 -29.17 -7.46
C SER A 506 15.74 -29.52 -6.61
N LEU A 507 15.74 -29.20 -5.32
CA LEU A 507 16.85 -29.55 -4.43
C LEU A 507 17.06 -31.06 -4.30
N SER A 508 15.97 -31.83 -4.12
CA SER A 508 16.06 -33.28 -3.91
C SER A 508 16.35 -34.07 -5.17
N SER A 509 15.71 -33.75 -6.29
CA SER A 509 15.84 -34.52 -7.54
C SER A 509 16.97 -34.03 -8.44
N PHE A 510 17.13 -32.71 -8.61
CA PHE A 510 18.18 -32.15 -9.47
C PHE A 510 19.50 -32.05 -8.74
N ASP A 511 19.57 -31.23 -7.68
CA ASP A 511 20.84 -30.91 -7.04
C ASP A 511 21.40 -32.11 -6.26
N GLY A 512 20.61 -32.71 -5.37
CA GLY A 512 21.02 -33.88 -4.59
C GLY A 512 20.89 -35.22 -5.34
N GLY A 513 20.29 -35.23 -6.54
CA GLY A 513 20.05 -36.45 -7.31
C GLY A 513 20.89 -36.51 -8.58
N TRP A 514 20.35 -35.96 -9.68
CA TRP A 514 20.97 -36.05 -11.01
C TRP A 514 22.34 -35.38 -11.09
N ASN A 515 22.52 -34.21 -10.48
CA ASN A 515 23.81 -33.50 -10.50
C ASN A 515 24.90 -34.29 -9.74
N GLU A 516 24.57 -34.92 -8.61
CA GLU A 516 25.52 -35.80 -7.90
C GLU A 516 25.77 -37.11 -8.65
N TYR A 517 24.74 -37.68 -9.28
CA TYR A 517 24.88 -38.90 -10.08
C TYR A 517 25.76 -38.70 -11.31
N PHE A 518 25.56 -37.61 -12.08
CA PHE A 518 26.42 -37.32 -13.25
C PHE A 518 27.77 -36.70 -12.86
N GLY A 519 27.84 -36.01 -11.72
CA GLY A 519 29.04 -35.38 -11.21
C GLY A 519 29.89 -36.34 -10.37
N GLY A 520 30.05 -36.00 -9.09
CA GLY A 520 31.05 -36.63 -8.22
C GLY A 520 30.83 -38.12 -7.97
N GLN A 521 29.61 -38.54 -7.65
CA GLN A 521 29.35 -39.94 -7.27
C GLN A 521 29.48 -40.87 -8.49
N GLY A 522 28.89 -40.50 -9.64
CA GLY A 522 29.01 -41.31 -10.85
C GLY A 522 30.44 -41.43 -11.35
N MET A 523 31.21 -40.34 -11.33
CA MET A 523 32.63 -40.38 -11.69
C MET A 523 33.44 -41.25 -10.72
N TYR A 524 33.15 -41.18 -9.41
CA TYR A 524 33.75 -42.07 -8.43
C TYR A 524 33.46 -43.55 -8.72
N PHE A 525 32.19 -43.90 -9.00
CA PHE A 525 31.82 -45.27 -9.37
C PHE A 525 32.47 -45.73 -10.68
N MET A 526 32.55 -44.84 -11.68
CA MET A 526 33.26 -45.10 -12.94
C MET A 526 34.74 -45.41 -12.70
N PHE A 527 35.46 -44.57 -11.94
CA PHE A 527 36.88 -44.80 -11.63
C PHE A 527 37.10 -46.03 -10.77
N MET A 528 36.19 -46.33 -9.84
CA MET A 528 36.24 -47.57 -9.08
C MET A 528 36.09 -48.80 -10.01
N ASN A 529 35.20 -48.74 -11.00
CA ASN A 529 35.03 -49.85 -11.94
C ASN A 529 36.23 -49.99 -12.90
N MET A 530 36.77 -48.88 -13.40
CA MET A 530 37.98 -48.91 -14.25
C MET A 530 39.20 -49.42 -13.49
N SER A 531 39.38 -49.02 -12.23
CA SER A 531 40.48 -49.52 -11.40
C SER A 531 40.34 -51.02 -11.10
N LYS A 532 39.12 -51.54 -10.87
CA LYS A 532 38.87 -52.98 -10.73
C LYS A 532 39.26 -53.76 -12.00
N ILE A 533 38.95 -53.23 -13.18
CA ILE A 533 39.39 -53.84 -14.45
C ILE A 533 40.91 -53.86 -14.54
N ASN A 534 41.58 -52.75 -14.23
CA ASN A 534 43.04 -52.69 -14.26
C ASN A 534 43.68 -53.69 -13.28
N GLN A 535 43.13 -53.82 -12.07
CA GLN A 535 43.57 -54.83 -11.11
C GLN A 535 43.44 -56.25 -11.66
N TRP A 536 42.33 -56.58 -12.35
CA TRP A 536 42.16 -57.89 -12.95
C TRP A 536 43.24 -58.21 -14.00
N TRP A 537 43.65 -57.23 -14.82
CA TRP A 537 44.77 -57.40 -15.74
C TRP A 537 46.09 -57.65 -14.99
N GLN A 538 46.36 -56.90 -13.92
CA GLN A 538 47.56 -57.03 -13.09
C GLN A 538 47.67 -58.39 -12.39
N PHE A 539 46.55 -58.98 -11.98
CA PHE A 539 46.53 -60.29 -11.32
C PHE A 539 46.77 -61.48 -12.26
N ASN A 540 46.92 -61.26 -13.57
CA ASN A 540 47.24 -62.32 -14.51
C ASN A 540 48.69 -62.83 -14.36
N ASN A 541 48.91 -64.08 -14.75
CA ASN A 541 50.23 -64.71 -14.71
C ASN A 541 51.25 -63.97 -15.61
N LEU A 542 52.51 -63.88 -15.16
CA LEU A 542 53.65 -63.25 -15.86
C LEU A 542 53.77 -63.64 -17.34
N LYS A 543 53.39 -64.88 -17.71
CA LYS A 543 53.42 -65.35 -19.10
C LYS A 543 52.59 -64.48 -20.04
N ILE A 544 51.42 -64.02 -19.60
CA ILE A 544 50.54 -63.17 -20.42
C ILE A 544 51.17 -61.79 -20.65
N PHE A 545 51.82 -61.22 -19.63
CA PHE A 545 52.55 -59.96 -19.76
C PHE A 545 53.71 -60.04 -20.75
N LEU A 546 54.49 -61.12 -20.71
CA LEU A 546 55.59 -61.34 -21.65
C LEU A 546 55.10 -61.44 -23.09
N MET A 547 53.95 -62.10 -23.34
CA MET A 547 53.34 -62.15 -24.67
C MET A 547 52.97 -60.76 -25.18
N PHE A 548 52.41 -59.89 -24.33
CA PHE A 548 52.12 -58.50 -24.72
C PHE A 548 53.39 -57.70 -25.03
N PHE A 549 54.48 -57.86 -24.26
CA PHE A 549 55.77 -57.21 -24.56
C PHE A 549 56.34 -57.64 -25.90
N VAL A 550 56.29 -58.94 -26.22
CA VAL A 550 56.75 -59.44 -27.53
C VAL A 550 55.91 -58.85 -28.66
N MET A 551 54.58 -58.82 -28.52
CA MET A 551 53.71 -58.17 -29.49
C MET A 551 54.05 -56.70 -29.67
N TRP A 552 54.35 -55.97 -28.59
CA TRP A 552 54.73 -54.56 -28.66
C TRP A 552 56.07 -54.35 -29.36
N ILE A 553 57.06 -55.21 -29.11
CA ILE A 553 58.35 -55.20 -29.82
C ILE A 553 58.13 -55.44 -31.32
N ILE A 554 57.28 -56.39 -31.70
CA ILE A 554 56.96 -56.65 -33.11
C ILE A 554 56.35 -55.39 -33.76
N VAL A 555 55.43 -54.72 -33.07
CA VAL A 555 54.82 -53.49 -33.56
C VAL A 555 55.86 -52.37 -33.68
N ILE A 556 56.74 -52.18 -32.69
CA ILE A 556 57.84 -51.19 -32.77
C ILE A 556 58.77 -51.51 -33.94
N MET A 557 59.15 -52.78 -34.11
CA MET A 557 60.01 -53.19 -35.22
C MET A 557 59.35 -52.88 -36.57
N PHE A 558 58.05 -53.11 -36.71
CA PHE A 558 57.30 -52.69 -37.89
C PHE A 558 57.31 -51.16 -38.08
N MET A 559 57.13 -50.40 -37.00
CA MET A 559 57.16 -48.92 -37.04
C MET A 559 58.55 -48.34 -37.30
N LEU A 560 59.62 -49.08 -37.00
CA LEU A 560 61.01 -48.68 -37.29
C LEU A 560 61.48 -49.09 -38.69
N TYR A 561 60.85 -50.13 -39.27
CA TYR A 561 61.13 -50.57 -40.64
C TYR A 561 60.35 -49.78 -41.70
N MET A 562 59.26 -49.12 -41.29
CA MET A 562 58.58 -48.07 -42.07
C MET A 562 59.29 -46.74 -41.85
#